data_AF-A0AA37GFT7-F1
#
_entry.id   AF-A0AA37GFT7-F1
#
_cell.length_a   1.000
_cell.length_b   1.000
_cell.length_c   1.000
_cell.angle_alpha   90.00
_cell.angle_beta   90.00
_cell.angle_gamma   90.00
#
_symmetry.space_group_name_H-M   'P 1'
#
loop_
_entity.id
_entity.type
_entity.pdbx_description
1 polymer ?
#
loop_
_entity_poly.entity_id
_entity_poly.type
_entity_poly.pdbx_seq_one_letter_code
_entity_poly.pdbx_strand_id
1 'polypeptide(L)'
;MARLHSITQHFNKRLFASVFLIAVSQFNYGFDNQAFTSTQAMDAFERQFGEYDSATQQWKIPTYFLSFLNSLNYIGFAVGM
;
A
#
# COMPACT_ATOMS: atom_id res chain seq x y z
N MET A 1 11.37 -26.84 -22.69
CA MET A 1 11.31 -25.61 -23.51
C MET A 1 10.04 -25.47 -24.37
N ALA A 2 9.38 -26.55 -24.84
CA ALA A 2 8.18 -26.45 -25.69
C ALA A 2 6.95 -25.72 -25.08
N ARG A 3 6.81 -25.73 -23.75
CA ARG A 3 5.64 -25.18 -23.04
C ARG A 3 5.55 -23.65 -23.08
N LEU A 4 6.69 -22.94 -23.00
CA LEU A 4 6.73 -21.47 -23.04
C LEU A 4 6.41 -20.93 -24.43
N HIS A 5 6.88 -21.62 -25.47
CA HIS A 5 6.63 -21.27 -26.87
C HIS A 5 5.12 -21.29 -27.21
N SER A 6 4.39 -22.28 -26.68
CA SER A 6 2.93 -22.39 -26.82
C SER A 6 2.18 -21.24 -26.12
N ILE A 7 2.67 -20.76 -24.97
CA ILE A 7 2.03 -19.67 -24.22
C ILE A 7 2.18 -18.35 -24.98
N THR A 8 3.38 -18.05 -25.48
CA THR A 8 3.64 -16.84 -26.26
C THR A 8 2.89 -16.80 -27.60
N GLN A 9 2.60 -17.95 -28.21
CA GLN A 9 1.82 -18.02 -29.46
C GLN A 9 0.33 -17.70 -29.26
N HIS A 10 -0.24 -17.97 -28.08
CA HIS A 10 -1.66 -17.70 -27.77
C HIS A 10 -1.87 -16.37 -27.03
N PHE A 11 -0.78 -15.68 -26.70
CA PHE A 11 -0.81 -14.41 -25.99
C PHE A 11 -1.19 -13.27 -26.94
N ASN A 12 -2.50 -13.10 -27.12
CA ASN A 12 -3.07 -12.05 -27.97
C ASN A 12 -3.11 -10.69 -27.25
N LYS A 13 -3.28 -9.61 -28.02
CA LYS A 13 -3.32 -8.23 -27.48
C LYS A 13 -4.38 -8.03 -26.40
N ARG A 14 -5.50 -8.76 -26.48
CA ARG A 14 -6.59 -8.68 -25.49
C ARG A 14 -6.16 -9.30 -24.16
N LEU A 15 -5.53 -10.47 -24.20
CA LEU A 15 -5.00 -11.14 -23.01
C LEU A 15 -3.91 -10.29 -22.34
N PHE A 16 -3.01 -9.70 -23.13
CA PHE A 16 -2.03 -8.76 -22.60
C PHE A 16 -2.69 -7.57 -21.89
N ALA A 17 -3.68 -6.94 -22.53
CA ALA A 17 -4.38 -5.80 -21.95
C ALA A 17 -5.11 -6.18 -20.64
N SER A 18 -5.75 -7.34 -20.59
CA SER A 18 -6.40 -7.85 -19.37
C SER A 18 -5.40 -8.13 -18.25
N VAL A 19 -4.29 -8.80 -18.54
CA VAL A 19 -3.23 -9.06 -17.55
C VAL A 19 -2.58 -7.77 -17.08
N PHE A 20 -2.34 -6.83 -17.99
CA PHE A 20 -1.77 -5.53 -17.64
C PHE A 20 -2.71 -4.72 -16.75
N LEU A 21 -4.02 -4.72 -17.04
CA LEU A 21 -5.01 -4.05 -16.20
C LEU A 21 -5.02 -4.62 -14.78
N ILE A 22 -5.00 -5.95 -14.64
CA ILE A 22 -4.93 -6.61 -13.33
C ILE A 22 -3.60 -6.27 -12.63
N ALA A 23 -2.48 -6.25 -13.36
CA ALA A 23 -1.18 -5.90 -12.82
C ALA A 23 -1.14 -4.45 -12.30
N VAL A 24 -1.74 -3.50 -13.02
CA VAL A 24 -1.86 -2.10 -12.57
C VAL A 24 -2.73 -2.01 -11.32
N SER A 25 -3.83 -2.76 -11.24
CA SER A 25 -4.65 -2.80 -10.02
C SER A 25 -3.87 -3.31 -8.81
N GLN A 26 -3.08 -4.38 -8.98
CA GLN A 26 -2.25 -4.91 -7.88
C GLN A 26 -1.08 -3.99 -7.53
N PHE A 27 -0.49 -3.32 -8.52
CA PHE A 27 0.53 -2.31 -8.29
C PHE A 27 -0.04 -1.15 -7.45
N ASN A 28 -1.22 -0.63 -7.80
CA ASN A 28 -1.86 0.44 -7.05
C ASN A 28 -2.12 0.03 -5.59
N TYR A 29 -2.62 -1.19 -5.37
CA TYR A 29 -2.83 -1.72 -4.02
C TYR A 29 -1.52 -1.78 -3.21
N GLY A 30 -0.46 -2.35 -3.79
CA GLY A 30 0.84 -2.43 -3.14
C GLY A 30 1.45 -1.05 -2.88
N PHE A 31 1.32 -0.13 -3.84
CA PHE A 31 1.81 1.24 -3.72
C PHE A 31 1.12 1.99 -2.58
N ASP A 32 -0.22 1.94 -2.51
CA ASP A 32 -0.98 2.63 -1.47
C ASP A 32 -0.59 2.17 -0.06
N ASN A 33 -0.52 0.85 0.13
CA ASN A 33 -0.14 0.27 1.43
C ASN A 33 1.27 0.68 1.86
N GLN A 34 2.21 0.73 0.91
CA GLN A 34 3.59 1.11 1.19
C GLN A 34 3.78 2.62 1.38
N ALA A 35 3.07 3.44 0.62
CA ALA A 35 3.05 4.89 0.76
C ALA A 35 2.47 5.30 2.13
N PHE A 36 1.39 4.64 2.56
CA PHE A 36 0.77 4.87 3.86
C PHE A 36 1.71 4.55 5.04
N THR A 37 2.38 3.40 4.98
CA THR A 37 3.37 3.00 6.01
C THR A 37 4.56 3.96 6.04
N SER A 38 5.07 4.33 4.86
CA SER A 38 6.24 5.21 4.76
C SER A 38 5.92 6.61 5.27
N THR A 39 4.74 7.16 4.94
CA THR A 39 4.31 8.49 5.39
C THR A 39 4.18 8.56 6.92
N GLN A 40 3.68 7.50 7.56
CA GLN A 40 3.58 7.44 9.03
C GLN A 40 4.94 7.50 9.74
N ALA A 41 6.02 7.07 9.07
CA ALA A 41 7.38 7.09 9.60
C ALA A 41 8.17 8.36 9.27
N MET A 42 7.54 9.35 8.62
CA MET A 42 8.19 10.62 8.28
C MET A 42 8.07 11.63 9.42
N ASP A 43 9.18 12.27 9.78
CA ASP A 43 9.24 13.32 10.81
C ASP A 43 8.20 14.44 10.60
N ALA A 44 7.89 14.77 9.34
CA ALA A 44 6.89 15.77 9.01
C ALA A 44 5.48 15.36 9.49
N PHE A 45 5.14 14.08 9.35
CA PHE A 45 3.87 13.52 9.79
C PHE A 45 3.82 13.43 11.32
N GLU A 46 4.93 13.01 11.95
CA GLU A 46 5.06 12.98 13.41
C GLU A 46 4.94 14.37 14.04
N ARG A 47 5.48 15.42 13.41
CA ARG A 47 5.35 16.80 13.89
C ARG A 47 3.94 17.36 13.75
N GLN A 48 3.16 16.85 12.79
CA GLN A 48 1.81 17.36 12.51
C GLN A 48 0.72 16.65 13.33
N PHE A 49 0.90 15.34 13.58
CA PHE A 49 -0.10 14.51 14.26
C PHE A 49 0.40 13.88 15.57
N GLY A 50 1.68 14.05 15.90
CA GLY A 50 2.28 13.56 17.14
C GLY A 50 2.23 14.56 18.27
N GLU A 51 2.50 14.04 19.47
CA GLU A 51 2.65 14.82 20.69
C GLU A 51 4.14 14.99 21.01
N TYR A 52 4.50 16.16 21.55
CA TYR A 52 5.87 16.42 21.96
C TYR A 52 6.19 15.68 23.25
N ASP A 53 7.16 14.77 23.19
CA ASP A 53 7.69 14.07 24.35
C ASP A 53 8.89 14.85 24.92
N SER A 54 8.72 15.42 26.11
CA SER A 54 9.75 16.20 26.80
C SER A 54 10.92 15.36 27.33
N ALA A 55 10.75 14.03 27.48
CA ALA A 55 11.79 13.13 27.93
C ALA A 55 12.71 12.67 26.79
N THR A 56 12.16 12.49 25.58
CA THR A 56 12.93 12.09 24.40
C THR A 56 13.26 13.25 23.45
N GLN A 57 12.71 14.44 23.70
CA GLN A 57 12.80 15.62 22.85
C GLN A 57 12.36 15.36 21.39
N GLN A 58 11.45 14.40 21.20
CA GLN A 58 10.97 13.95 19.91
C GLN A 58 9.45 14.09 19.83
N TRP A 59 8.95 14.27 18.61
CA TRP A 59 7.52 14.21 18.33
C TRP A 59 7.17 12.77 18.03
N LYS A 60 6.22 12.20 18.77
CA LYS A 60 5.80 10.82 18.55
C LYS A 60 4.31 10.73 18.38
N ILE A 61 3.91 9.90 17.44
CA ILE A 61 2.50 9.63 17.20
C ILE A 61 1.99 8.69 18.29
N PRO A 62 0.89 9.03 18.98
CA PRO A 62 0.32 8.16 19.99
C PRO A 62 -0.02 6.77 19.42
N THR A 63 0.33 5.71 20.16
CA THR A 63 0.18 4.32 19.70
C THR A 63 -1.27 3.97 19.35
N TYR A 64 -2.25 4.57 20.02
CA TYR A 64 -3.66 4.37 19.71
C TYR A 64 -4.03 4.97 18.34
N PHE A 65 -3.46 6.12 17.98
CA PHE A 65 -3.71 6.77 16.69
C PHE A 65 -3.10 5.97 15.54
N LEU A 66 -1.87 5.47 15.72
CA LEU A 66 -1.26 4.51 14.79
C LEU A 66 -2.11 3.24 14.63
N SER A 67 -2.66 2.72 15.73
CA SER A 67 -3.54 1.55 15.69
C SER A 67 -4.81 1.81 14.89
N PHE A 68 -5.41 2.99 15.03
CA PHE A 68 -6.56 3.39 14.20
C PHE A 68 -6.17 3.53 12.73
N LEU A 69 -5.10 4.24 12.40
CA LEU A 69 -4.62 4.42 11.03
C LEU A 69 -4.38 3.07 10.32
N ASN A 70 -3.76 2.11 10.99
CA ASN A 70 -3.48 0.79 10.42
C ASN A 70 -4.73 -0.11 10.34
N SER A 71 -5.68 0.00 11.28
CA SER A 71 -6.90 -0.82 11.29
C SER A 71 -7.98 -0.34 10.33
N LEU A 72 -8.13 0.98 10.16
CA LEU A 72 -9.15 1.59 9.28
C LEU A 72 -8.96 1.19 7.81
N ASN A 73 -7.72 0.97 7.36
CA ASN A 73 -7.45 0.51 5.99
C ASN A 73 -8.10 -0.86 5.72
N TYR A 74 -8.08 -1.77 6.70
CA TYR A 74 -8.75 -3.08 6.60
C TYR A 74 -10.28 -2.98 6.57
N ILE A 75 -10.88 -1.94 7.15
CA ILE A 75 -12.33 -1.70 7.04
C ILE A 75 -12.69 -1.34 5.60
N GLY A 76 -11.89 -0.48 4.96
CA GLY A 76 -12.05 -0.15 3.54
C GLY A 76 -11.92 -1.38 2.65
N PHE A 77 -10.96 -2.26 2.95
CA PHE A 77 -10.83 -3.55 2.29
C PHE A 77 -12.06 -4.44 2.48
N ALA A 78 -12.60 -4.54 3.71
CA ALA A 78 -13.79 -5.35 3.98
C ALA A 78 -15.06 -4.85 3.27
N VAL A 79 -15.18 -3.53 3.04
CA VAL A 79 -16.32 -2.93 2.32
C VAL A 79 -16.17 -3.01 0.80
N GLY A 80 -14.93 -2.99 0.30
CA GLY A 80 -14.63 -3.06 -1.14
C GLY A 80 -14.64 -4.46 -1.74
N MET A 81 -14.67 -5.50 -0.90
CA MET A 81 -14.73 -6.92 -1.27
C MET A 81 -16.13 -7.38 -1.65
#